data_AF-A0A3C1TN29-F1
#
_entry.id   AF-A0A3C1TN29-F1
#
_cell.length_a   1.000
_cell.length_b   1.000
_cell.length_c   1.000
_cell.angle_alpha   90.00
_cell.angle_beta   90.00
_cell.angle_gamma   90.00
#
_symmetry.space_group_name_H-M   'P 1'
#
loop_
_entity.id
_entity.type
_entity.pdbx_description
1 polymer ?
#
loop_
_entity_poly.entity_id
_entity_poly.type
_entity_poly.pdbx_seq_one_letter_code
_entity_poly.pdbx_strand_id
1 'polypeptide(L)'
;MVPIGKKKCFLEIVVYKFICKDCKSSTWIKLPFACGKLPMTKPFITYILSMIKMGTIKAVAAFVGINWNTVKNIHKKSLNEKYKKIAYKNLIYLSIDEFSIRKGHKYMTIFCNF
;
A
#
# COMPACT_ATOMS: atom_id res chain seq x y z
N MET A 1 14.42 -4.84 0.16
CA MET A 1 14.31 -5.48 -1.17
C MET A 1 13.33 -6.64 -1.07
N VAL A 2 12.99 -7.31 -2.18
CA VAL A 2 12.24 -8.57 -2.13
C VAL A 2 13.13 -9.64 -1.46
N PRO A 3 12.59 -10.49 -0.56
CA PRO A 3 13.35 -11.59 0.04
C PRO A 3 13.84 -12.59 -1.03
N ILE A 4 15.01 -13.18 -0.80
CA ILE A 4 15.52 -14.30 -1.60
C ILE A 4 15.30 -15.57 -0.77
N GLY A 5 14.31 -16.37 -1.16
CA GLY A 5 13.82 -17.47 -0.34
C GLY A 5 13.33 -16.97 1.03
N LYS A 6 13.88 -17.52 2.12
CA LYS A 6 13.58 -17.09 3.50
C LYS A 6 14.51 -15.99 4.03
N LYS A 7 15.51 -15.54 3.24
CA LYS A 7 16.49 -14.54 3.69
C LYS A 7 15.96 -13.12 3.46
N LYS A 8 16.04 -12.28 4.50
CA LYS A 8 15.75 -10.84 4.40
C LYS A 8 16.86 -10.16 3.59
N CYS A 9 16.47 -9.29 2.67
CA CYS A 9 17.41 -8.58 1.79
C CYS A 9 17.25 -7.07 1.96
N PHE A 10 18.37 -6.40 2.21
CA PHE A 10 18.47 -4.97 2.43
C PHE A 10 19.24 -4.32 1.28
N LEU A 11 18.83 -3.11 0.90
CA LEU A 11 19.54 -2.29 -0.07
C LEU A 11 20.07 -1.08 0.68
N GLU A 12 21.39 -1.00 0.79
CA GLU A 12 22.08 0.16 1.35
C GLU A 12 22.54 1.05 0.20
N ILE A 13 22.24 2.34 0.30
CA ILE A 13 22.49 3.32 -0.76
C ILE A 13 22.86 4.65 -0.13
N VAL A 14 23.88 5.29 -0.71
CA VAL A 14 24.24 6.66 -0.39
C VAL A 14 23.44 7.57 -1.30
N VAL A 15 22.65 8.46 -0.71
CA VAL A 15 21.82 9.43 -1.45
C VAL A 15 22.34 10.83 -1.17
N TYR A 16 22.54 11.61 -2.22
CA TYR A 16 23.00 12.98 -2.11
C TYR A 16 21.84 13.98 -2.15
N LYS A 17 22.03 15.09 -1.44
CA LYS A 17 21.15 16.25 -1.48
C LYS A 17 21.76 17.28 -2.44
N PHE A 18 21.01 17.66 -3.46
CA PHE A 18 21.43 18.73 -4.37
C PHE A 18 21.02 20.09 -3.80
N ILE A 19 21.88 21.07 -4.02
CA ILE A 19 21.66 22.48 -3.68
C ILE A 19 21.94 23.29 -4.94
N CYS A 20 20.96 24.08 -5.38
CA CYS A 20 21.15 25.04 -6.46
C CYS A 20 22.04 26.17 -5.96
N LYS A 21 23.12 26.48 -6.69
CA LYS A 21 24.05 27.56 -6.31
C LYS A 21 23.40 28.95 -6.42
N ASP A 22 22.47 29.13 -7.36
CA ASP A 22 21.87 30.44 -7.64
C ASP A 22 20.71 30.77 -6.69
N CYS A 23 19.71 29.88 -6.59
CA CYS A 23 18.51 30.15 -5.78
C CYS A 23 18.55 29.52 -4.38
N LYS A 24 19.63 28.82 -4.01
CA LYS A 24 19.80 28.09 -2.73
C LYS A 24 18.72 27.04 -2.42
N SER A 25 17.86 26.72 -3.39
CA SER A 25 16.88 25.66 -3.24
C SER A 25 17.59 24.32 -3.09
N SER A 26 16.99 23.41 -2.30
CA SER A 26 17.59 22.11 -2.06
C SER A 26 16.58 20.99 -2.23
N THR A 27 17.05 19.86 -2.76
CA THR A 27 16.18 18.70 -3.02
C THR A 27 17.00 17.42 -2.94
N TRP A 28 16.37 16.40 -2.36
CA TRP A 28 16.91 15.04 -2.36
C TRP A 28 16.68 14.35 -3.69
N ILE A 29 17.64 13.53 -4.12
CA ILE A 29 17.46 12.67 -5.30
C ILE A 29 16.24 11.77 -5.08
N LYS A 30 15.29 11.85 -6.00
CA LYS A 30 14.12 10.97 -6.00
C LYS A 30 14.51 9.65 -6.65
N LEU A 31 14.68 8.62 -5.83
CA LEU A 31 14.97 7.29 -6.33
C LEU A 31 13.72 6.68 -6.98
N PRO A 32 13.79 6.21 -8.23
CA PRO A 32 12.61 5.73 -8.96
C PRO A 32 12.04 4.46 -8.33
N PHE A 33 12.85 3.68 -7.62
CA PHE A 33 12.45 2.45 -6.93
C PHE A 33 12.06 2.67 -5.46
N ALA A 34 12.30 3.84 -4.86
CA ALA A 34 11.93 4.10 -3.46
C ALA A 34 10.48 4.56 -3.33
N CYS A 35 9.82 4.22 -2.22
CA CYS A 35 8.48 4.70 -1.91
C CYS A 35 8.49 5.97 -1.05
N GLY A 36 9.01 7.05 -1.61
CA GLY A 36 9.05 8.36 -0.96
C GLY A 36 9.82 8.31 0.35
N LYS A 37 9.16 8.62 1.47
CA LYS A 37 9.76 8.62 2.81
C LYS A 37 9.81 7.24 3.48
N LEU A 38 9.19 6.22 2.88
CA LEU A 38 9.20 4.87 3.47
C LEU A 38 10.55 4.20 3.19
N PRO A 39 11.14 3.48 4.17
CA PRO A 39 12.36 2.69 3.97
C PRO A 39 12.05 1.38 3.22
N MET A 40 11.31 1.50 2.12
CA MET A 40 10.81 0.38 1.32
C MET A 40 10.90 0.71 -0.17
N THR A 41 11.22 -0.33 -0.93
CA THR A 41 11.28 -0.26 -2.39
C THR A 41 9.91 -0.60 -2.98
N LYS A 42 9.54 0.01 -4.12
CA LYS A 42 8.31 -0.30 -4.87
C LYS A 42 8.15 -1.81 -5.15
N PRO A 43 9.18 -2.55 -5.61
CA PRO A 43 9.05 -4.00 -5.84
C PRO A 43 8.68 -4.79 -4.59
N PHE A 44 9.20 -4.36 -3.44
CA PHE A 44 8.89 -4.99 -2.15
C PHE A 44 7.43 -4.75 -1.73
N ILE A 45 6.90 -3.55 -1.99
CA ILE A 45 5.47 -3.27 -1.76
C ILE A 45 4.60 -4.10 -2.70
N THR A 46 4.96 -4.19 -3.98
CA THR A 46 4.25 -5.05 -4.95
C THR A 46 4.25 -6.52 -4.51
N TYR A 47 5.38 -7.00 -3.98
CA TYR A 47 5.51 -8.35 -3.42
C TYR A 47 4.61 -8.58 -2.19
N ILE A 48 4.53 -7.61 -1.28
CA ILE A 48 3.59 -7.68 -0.15
C ILE A 48 2.15 -7.75 -0.66
N LEU A 49 1.79 -6.90 -1.63
CA LEU A 49 0.43 -6.87 -2.19
C LEU A 49 0.06 -8.17 -2.93
N SER A 50 1.00 -8.83 -3.61
CA SER A 50 0.73 -10.13 -4.23
C SER A 50 0.47 -11.21 -3.18
N MET A 51 1.22 -11.21 -2.06
CA MET A 51 0.99 -12.17 -0.97
C MET A 51 -0.33 -11.95 -0.24
N ILE A 52 -0.78 -10.70 -0.06
CA ILE A 52 -2.08 -10.40 0.55
C ILE A 52 -3.25 -10.97 -0.27
N LYS A 53 -3.09 -11.14 -1.59
CA LYS A 53 -4.12 -11.81 -2.42
C LYS A 53 -4.24 -13.30 -2.12
N MET A 54 -3.22 -13.91 -1.53
CA MET A 54 -3.14 -15.35 -1.26
C MET A 54 -3.30 -15.69 0.23
N GLY A 55 -3.30 -14.71 1.13
CA GLY A 55 -3.31 -14.97 2.57
C GLY A 55 -3.69 -13.76 3.41
N THR A 56 -3.78 -13.97 4.73
CA THR A 56 -4.20 -12.91 5.66
C THR A 56 -3.08 -11.89 5.88
N ILE A 57 -3.46 -10.64 6.17
CA ILE A 57 -2.52 -9.56 6.53
C ILE A 57 -1.60 -9.99 7.70
N LYS A 58 -2.11 -10.76 8.66
CA LYS A 58 -1.34 -11.28 9.81
C LYS A 58 -0.29 -12.28 9.39
N ALA A 59 -0.64 -13.25 8.53
CA ALA A 59 0.31 -14.24 8.02
C ALA A 59 1.40 -13.58 7.17
N VAL A 60 1.02 -12.64 6.28
CA VAL A 60 1.95 -11.88 5.45
C VAL A 60 2.92 -11.06 6.30
N ALA A 61 2.43 -10.39 7.34
CA ALA A 61 3.25 -9.61 8.26
C ALA A 61 4.28 -10.48 8.99
N ALA A 62 3.85 -11.64 9.49
CA ALA A 62 4.74 -12.61 10.14
C ALA A 62 5.80 -13.16 9.16
N PHE A 63 5.39 -13.51 7.94
CA PHE A 63 6.28 -14.08 6.92
C PHE A 63 7.36 -13.08 6.47
N VAL A 64 6.97 -11.83 6.22
CA VAL A 64 7.91 -10.78 5.79
C VAL A 64 8.72 -10.23 6.98
N GLY A 65 8.22 -10.42 8.20
CA GLY A 65 8.84 -9.93 9.43
C GLY A 65 8.70 -8.41 9.58
N ILE A 66 7.52 -7.87 9.27
CA ILE A 66 7.16 -6.45 9.41
C ILE A 66 5.93 -6.33 10.31
N ASN A 67 5.78 -5.20 11.00
CA ASN A 67 4.59 -4.91 11.79
C ASN A 67 3.31 -5.04 10.94
N TRP A 68 2.34 -5.76 11.49
CA TRP A 68 1.00 -5.93 10.93
C TRP A 68 0.35 -4.62 10.49
N ASN A 69 0.49 -3.55 11.29
CA ASN A 69 -0.06 -2.23 10.95
C ASN A 69 0.54 -1.65 9.67
N THR A 70 1.83 -1.90 9.41
CA THR A 70 2.49 -1.44 8.19
C THR A 70 1.95 -2.17 6.96
N VAL A 71 1.80 -3.49 7.04
CA VAL A 71 1.21 -4.30 5.96
C VAL A 71 -0.25 -3.88 5.71
N LYS A 72 -1.02 -3.66 6.77
CA LYS A 72 -2.38 -3.14 6.69
C LYS A 72 -2.44 -1.77 6.01
N ASN A 73 -1.52 -0.86 6.34
CA ASN A 73 -1.48 0.47 5.73
C ASN A 73 -1.09 0.42 4.25
N ILE A 74 -0.17 -0.46 3.86
CA ILE A 74 0.16 -0.74 2.45
C ILE A 74 -1.09 -1.19 1.70
N HIS A 75 -1.82 -2.16 2.26
CA HIS A 75 -3.04 -2.67 1.64
C HIS A 75 -4.12 -1.58 1.50
N LYS A 76 -4.38 -0.83 2.58
CA LYS A 76 -5.32 0.30 2.56
C LYS A 76 -4.98 1.33 1.50
N LYS A 77 -3.69 1.69 1.38
CA LYS A 77 -3.24 2.66 0.37
C LYS A 77 -3.49 2.14 -1.05
N SER A 78 -3.19 0.87 -1.31
CA SER A 78 -3.44 0.24 -2.60
C SER A 78 -4.94 0.20 -2.94
N LEU A 79 -5.79 -0.15 -1.98
CA LEU A 79 -7.25 -0.12 -2.17
C LEU A 79 -7.74 1.31 -2.44
N ASN A 80 -7.27 2.29 -1.67
CA ASN A 80 -7.65 3.68 -1.87
C ASN A 80 -7.25 4.19 -3.27
N GLU A 81 -6.06 3.83 -3.76
CA GLU A 81 -5.62 4.17 -5.11
C GLU A 81 -6.46 3.46 -6.19
N LYS A 82 -6.75 2.17 -6.00
CA LYS A 82 -7.55 1.35 -6.94
C LYS A 82 -8.98 1.86 -7.06
N TYR A 83 -9.60 2.21 -5.95
CA TYR A 83 -11.01 2.62 -5.89
C TYR A 83 -11.20 4.15 -5.83
N LYS A 84 -10.13 4.95 -6.03
CA LYS A 84 -10.23 6.41 -6.07
C LYS A 84 -11.12 6.93 -7.20
N LYS A 85 -11.14 6.20 -8.32
CA LYS A 85 -11.91 6.54 -9.52
C LYS A 85 -12.78 5.35 -9.88
N ILE A 86 -13.99 5.32 -9.33
CA ILE A 86 -15.01 4.35 -9.75
C ILE A 86 -15.66 4.90 -11.01
N ALA A 87 -15.66 4.12 -12.08
CA ALA A 87 -16.30 4.50 -13.34
C ALA A 87 -17.79 4.18 -13.27
N TYR A 88 -18.64 5.20 -13.35
CA TYR A 88 -20.10 5.06 -13.31
C TYR A 88 -20.75 4.99 -14.69
N LYS A 89 -19.96 5.01 -15.77
CA LYS A 89 -20.46 5.15 -17.14
C LYS A 89 -21.46 4.05 -17.56
N ASN A 90 -21.31 2.84 -17.01
CA ASN A 90 -22.15 1.69 -17.31
C ASN A 90 -22.95 1.22 -16.08
N LEU A 91 -23.18 2.10 -15.10
CA LEU A 91 -23.97 1.77 -13.92
C LEU A 91 -25.46 1.76 -14.30
N ILE A 92 -26.09 0.59 -14.32
CA ILE A 92 -27.52 0.44 -14.62
C ILE A 92 -28.31 0.15 -13.34
N TYR A 93 -27.77 -0.71 -12.46
CA TYR A 93 -28.38 -1.08 -11.20
C TYR A 93 -27.42 -0.86 -10.04
N LEU A 94 -27.87 -0.12 -9.02
CA LEU A 94 -27.12 0.10 -7.78
C LEU A 94 -27.82 -0.64 -6.63
N SER A 95 -27.16 -1.66 -6.10
CA SER A 95 -27.62 -2.35 -4.90
C SER A 95 -26.94 -1.76 -3.66
N ILE A 96 -27.74 -1.49 -2.63
CA ILE A 96 -27.30 -0.97 -1.34
C ILE A 96 -27.64 -2.02 -0.29
N ASP A 97 -26.64 -2.42 0.50
CA ASP A 97 -26.84 -3.36 1.61
C ASP A 97 -26.17 -2.82 2.87
N GLU A 98 -26.73 -3.11 4.05
CA GLU A 98 -26.21 -2.68 5.34
C GLU A 98 -26.06 -3.88 6.28
N PHE A 99 -24.85 -4.10 6.79
CA PHE A 99 -24.59 -5.20 7.71
C PHE A 99 -23.81 -4.74 8.95
N SER A 100 -24.08 -5.41 10.07
CA SER A 100 -23.45 -5.10 11.35
C SER A 100 -22.04 -5.70 11.43
N ILE A 101 -21.02 -4.85 11.67
CA ILE A 101 -19.62 -5.27 11.78
C ILE A 101 -19.32 -5.86 13.17
N ARG A 102 -20.01 -5.38 14.21
CA ARG A 102 -19.81 -5.81 15.61
C ARG A 102 -21.07 -5.56 16.43
N LYS A 103 -21.30 -6.38 17.46
CA LYS A 103 -22.33 -6.14 18.50
C LYS A 103 -22.23 -4.70 19.03
N GLY A 104 -23.37 -4.03 19.17
CA GLY A 104 -23.45 -2.62 19.57
C GLY A 104 -23.67 -1.63 18.41
N HIS A 105 -24.40 -2.02 17.37
CA HIS A 105 -24.93 -1.11 16.34
C HIS A 105 -23.86 -0.35 15.53
N LYS A 106 -22.75 -1.00 15.19
CA LYS A 106 -21.80 -0.46 14.20
C LYS A 106 -22.03 -1.10 12.84
N TYR A 107 -22.62 -0.34 11.93
CA TYR A 107 -23.01 -0.82 10.61
C TYR A 107 -22.05 -0.37 9.52
N MET A 108 -22.03 -1.12 8.42
CA MET A 108 -21.33 -0.75 7.19
C MET A 108 -22.25 -0.94 6.00
N THR A 109 -22.32 0.10 5.18
CA THR A 109 -23.07 0.09 3.93
C THR A 109 -22.16 -0.33 2.79
N ILE A 110 -22.62 -1.27 1.97
CA ILE A 110 -21.96 -1.71 0.73
C ILE A 110 -22.78 -1.21 -0.46
N PHE A 111 -22.08 -0.74 -1.49
CA PHE A 111 -22.64 -0.44 -2.78
C PHE A 111 -22.12 -1.46 -3.80
N CYS A 112 -23.03 -2.11 -4.53
CA CYS A 112 -22.71 -3.06 -5.59
C CYS A 112 -23.31 -2.60 -6.92
N ASN A 113 -22.57 -2.80 -8.01
CA ASN A 113 -23.10 -2.68 -9.37
C ASN A 113 -23.47 -4.08 -9.87
N PHE A 114 -24.69 -4.22 -10.41
CA PHE A 114 -25.20 -5.48 -10.97
C PHE A 114 -25.05 -5.53 -12.50
#